data_AF-A0A1Y4HSF1-F1
#
_entry.id   AF-A0A1Y4HSF1-F1
#
_cell.length_a   1.000
_cell.length_b   1.000
_cell.length_c   1.000
_cell.angle_alpha   90.00
_cell.angle_beta   90.00
_cell.angle_gamma   90.00
#
_symmetry.space_group_name_H-M   'P 1'
#
loop_
_entity.id
_entity.type
_entity.pdbx_description
1 polymer ?
#
loop_
_entity_poly.entity_id
_entity_poly.type
_entity_poly.pdbx_seq_one_letter_code
_entity_poly.pdbx_strand_id
1 'polypeptide(L)'
;MRLLADEIDKLIEHYDQLAEKWQYEYMDSGKPSSQRAWERNEAMADALRVARDAQRGTRELVELKLDVLELDAGAEDLADRVRSLQRRVRDGEIA
;
A
#
# COMPACT_ATOMS: atom_id res chain seq x y z
N MET A 1 1.94 17.67 0.74
CA MET A 1 2.91 16.60 0.99
C MET A 1 2.77 15.60 -0.14
N ARG A 2 3.81 15.35 -0.94
CA ARG A 2 3.86 14.13 -1.76
C ARG A 2 3.76 12.98 -0.77
N LEU A 3 2.72 12.17 -0.87
CA LEU A 3 2.52 11.11 0.12
C LEU A 3 3.64 10.10 -0.09
N LEU A 4 4.27 9.61 0.99
CA LEU A 4 5.31 8.58 0.93
C LEU A 4 4.89 7.40 0.01
N ALA A 5 3.58 7.11 -0.04
CA ALA A 5 2.98 6.15 -0.96
C ALA A 5 3.27 6.44 -2.44
N ASP A 6 3.24 7.70 -2.89
CA ASP A 6 3.55 8.09 -4.28
C ASP A 6 5.03 7.85 -4.62
N GLU A 7 5.91 7.93 -3.62
CA GLU A 7 7.34 7.64 -3.78
C GLU A 7 7.61 6.14 -3.78
N ILE A 8 6.91 5.38 -2.94
CA ILE A 8 6.94 3.91 -2.95
C ILE A 8 6.42 3.38 -4.29
N ASP A 9 5.34 3.97 -4.84
CA ASP A 9 4.79 3.58 -6.14
C ASP A 9 5.79 3.75 -7.29
N LYS A 10 6.52 4.87 -7.30
CA LYS A 10 7.59 5.09 -8.29
C LYS A 10 8.74 4.11 -8.15
N LEU A 11 9.07 3.72 -6.92
CA LEU A 11 10.11 2.72 -6.68
C LEU A 11 9.65 1.34 -7.13
N ILE A 12 8.40 0.97 -6.88
CA ILE A 12 7.80 -0.28 -7.41
C ILE A 12 7.91 -0.30 -8.93
N GLU A 13 7.45 0.75 -9.61
CA GLU A 13 7.50 0.84 -11.07
C GLU A 13 8.94 0.74 -11.60
N HIS A 14 9.89 1.39 -10.93
CA HIS A 14 11.31 1.30 -11.30
C HIS A 14 11.86 -0.12 -11.20
N TYR A 15 11.58 -0.82 -10.09
CA TYR A 15 12.05 -2.18 -9.88
C TYR A 15 11.35 -3.19 -10.81
N ASP A 16 10.08 -2.98 -11.14
CA ASP A 16 9.35 -3.77 -12.15
C ASP A 16 10.00 -3.62 -13.54
N GLN A 17 10.31 -2.39 -13.97
CA GLN A 17 10.99 -2.15 -15.24
C GLN A 17 12.39 -2.79 -15.28
N LEU A 18 13.11 -2.77 -14.16
CA LEU A 18 14.39 -3.46 -14.04
C LEU A 18 14.22 -4.98 -14.10
N ALA A 19 13.24 -5.53 -13.40
CA ALA A 19 12.92 -6.96 -13.41
C ALA A 19 12.62 -7.43 -14.84
N GLU A 20 11.75 -6.73 -15.57
CA GLU A 20 11.40 -7.02 -16.96
C GLU A 20 12.62 -6.98 -17.89
N LYS A 21 13.47 -5.95 -17.76
CA LYS A 21 14.72 -5.85 -18.53
C LYS A 21 15.62 -7.08 -18.31
N TRP A 22 15.84 -7.46 -17.05
CA TRP A 22 16.73 -8.58 -16.72
C TRP A 22 16.12 -9.93 -17.07
N GLN A 23 14.79 -10.06 -17.00
CA GLN A 23 14.07 -11.22 -17.49
C GLN A 23 14.28 -11.38 -19.00
N TYR A 24 14.13 -10.30 -19.77
CA TYR A 24 14.42 -10.31 -21.21
C TYR A 24 15.87 -10.71 -21.49
N GLU A 25 16.84 -10.10 -20.80
CA GLU A 25 18.25 -10.44 -20.97
C GLU A 25 18.56 -11.89 -20.59
N TYR A 26 17.89 -12.44 -19.57
CA TYR A 26 18.02 -13.84 -19.21
C TYR A 26 17.43 -14.77 -20.28
N MET A 27 16.25 -14.44 -20.81
CA MET A 27 15.63 -15.21 -21.89
C MET A 27 16.48 -15.19 -23.17
N ASP A 28 17.14 -14.08 -23.48
CA ASP A 28 18.00 -13.93 -24.66
C ASP A 28 19.37 -14.61 -24.48
N SER A 29 20.02 -14.39 -23.33
CA SER A 29 21.43 -14.78 -23.12
C SER A 29 21.63 -16.03 -22.26
N GLY A 30 20.61 -16.48 -21.54
CA GLY A 30 20.68 -17.60 -20.59
C GLY A 30 21.61 -17.36 -19.40
N LYS A 31 22.10 -16.13 -19.18
CA LYS A 31 23.12 -15.85 -18.17
C LYS A 31 22.56 -15.93 -16.74
N PRO A 32 23.17 -16.73 -15.85
CA PRO A 32 22.76 -16.81 -14.45
C PRO A 32 22.89 -15.49 -13.67
N SER A 33 23.71 -14.55 -14.14
CA SER A 33 23.77 -13.20 -13.56
C SER A 33 22.50 -12.39 -13.85
N SER A 34 21.93 -12.55 -15.04
CA SER A 34 20.73 -11.84 -15.47
C SER A 34 19.50 -12.42 -14.77
N GLN A 35 19.44 -13.74 -14.57
CA GLN A 35 18.42 -14.38 -13.73
C GLN A 35 18.46 -13.84 -12.29
N ARG A 36 19.63 -13.83 -11.64
CA ARG A 36 19.78 -13.30 -10.26
C ARG A 36 19.41 -11.82 -10.16
N ALA A 37 19.67 -11.04 -11.21
CA ALA A 37 19.30 -9.64 -11.26
C ALA A 37 17.78 -9.48 -11.40
N TRP A 38 17.11 -10.30 -12.22
CA TRP A 38 15.65 -10.34 -12.33
C TRP A 38 15.01 -10.67 -10.98
N GLU A 39 15.36 -11.81 -10.38
CA GLU A 39 14.78 -12.30 -9.11
C GLU A 39 14.95 -11.26 -7.97
N ARG A 40 16.10 -10.58 -7.91
CA ARG A 40 16.36 -9.55 -6.90
C ARG A 40 15.46 -8.32 -7.07
N ASN A 41 15.25 -7.88 -8.31
CA ASN A 41 14.42 -6.70 -8.57
C ASN A 41 12.94 -7.01 -8.34
N GLU A 42 12.49 -8.21 -8.72
CA GLU A 42 11.13 -8.68 -8.42
C GLU A 42 10.88 -8.75 -6.91
N ALA A 43 11.79 -9.36 -6.14
CA ALA A 43 11.69 -9.42 -4.69
C ALA A 43 11.65 -8.03 -4.03
N MET A 44 12.37 -7.05 -4.61
CA MET A 44 12.34 -5.67 -4.11
C MET A 44 11.01 -4.98 -4.41
N ALA A 45 10.46 -5.15 -5.62
CA ALA A 45 9.14 -4.63 -5.96
C ALA A 45 8.05 -5.21 -5.04
N ASP A 46 8.10 -6.52 -4.77
CA ASP A 46 7.18 -7.19 -3.85
C ASP A 46 7.29 -6.66 -2.42
N ALA A 47 8.51 -6.50 -1.90
CA ALA A 47 8.72 -5.94 -0.57
C ALA A 47 8.15 -4.50 -0.46
N LEU A 48 8.29 -3.71 -1.51
CA LEU A 48 7.74 -2.35 -1.57
C LEU A 48 6.21 -2.35 -1.66
N ARG A 49 5.59 -3.29 -2.38
CA ARG A 49 4.13 -3.46 -2.40
C ARG A 49 3.60 -3.77 -0.99
N VAL A 50 4.24 -4.70 -0.28
CA VAL A 50 3.89 -5.04 1.11
C VAL A 50 4.03 -3.82 2.02
N ALA A 51 5.12 -3.06 1.88
CA ALA A 51 5.34 -1.85 2.68
C ALA A 51 4.28 -0.76 2.39
N ARG A 52 3.90 -0.58 1.12
CA ARG A 52 2.83 0.35 0.71
C ARG A 52 1.50 -0.03 1.34
N ASP A 53 1.14 -1.30 1.27
CA ASP A 53 -0.13 -1.81 1.80
C ASP A 53 -0.18 -1.69 3.33
N ALA A 54 0.93 -2.00 4.02
CA ALA A 54 1.04 -1.81 5.46
C ALA A 54 0.93 -0.33 5.87
N GLN A 55 1.52 0.58 5.07
CA GLN A 55 1.39 2.02 5.32
C GLN A 55 -0.04 2.50 5.13
N ARG A 56 -0.71 2.03 4.06
CA ARG A 56 -2.11 2.33 3.80
C ARG A 56 -3.01 1.85 4.94
N GLY A 57 -2.87 0.60 5.36
CA GLY A 57 -3.63 0.06 6.50
C GLY A 57 -3.36 0.79 7.82
N THR A 58 -2.12 1.25 8.05
CA THR A 58 -1.79 2.06 9.24
C THR A 58 -2.50 3.41 9.21
N ARG A 59 -2.57 4.06 8.06
CA ARG A 59 -3.28 5.33 7.90
C ARG A 59 -4.78 5.17 8.10
N GLU A 60 -5.36 4.14 7.49
CA GLU A 60 -6.77 3.76 7.63
C GLU A 60 -7.13 3.53 9.12
N LEU A 61 -6.29 2.79 9.86
CA LEU A 61 -6.45 2.60 11.31
C LEU A 61 -6.34 3.90 12.13
N VAL A 62 -5.47 4.84 11.74
CA VAL A 62 -5.35 6.14 12.42
C VAL A 62 -6.58 7.00 12.16
N GLU A 63 -7.08 7.03 10.93
CA GLU A 63 -8.32 7.74 10.56
C GLU A 63 -9.52 7.15 11.31
N LEU A 64 -9.63 5.81 11.36
CA LEU A 64 -10.65 5.12 12.15
C LEU A 64 -10.54 5.45 13.65
N LYS A 65 -9.32 5.48 14.21
CA LYS A 65 -9.10 5.84 15.62
C LYS A 65 -9.51 7.28 15.92
N LEU A 66 -9.20 8.22 15.02
CA LEU A 66 -9.63 9.62 15.16
C LEU A 66 -11.15 9.72 15.12
N ASP A 67 -11.78 9.08 14.15
CA ASP A 67 -13.24 9.05 14.06
C ASP A 67 -13.88 8.42 15.31
N VAL A 68 -13.30 7.34 15.86
CA VAL A 68 -13.75 6.70 17.12
C VAL A 68 -13.55 7.61 18.33
N LEU A 69 -12.44 8.34 18.44
CA LEU A 69 -12.21 9.30 19.52
C LEU A 69 -13.18 10.48 19.43
N GLU A 70 -13.57 10.89 18.22
CA GLU A 70 -14.61 11.91 18.01
C GLU A 70 -16.00 11.42 18.47
N LEU A 71 -16.28 10.11 18.47
CA LEU A 71 -17.50 9.52 19.04
C LEU A 71 -17.63 9.75 20.55
N ASP A 72 -16.51 9.79 21.27
CA ASP A 72 -16.47 9.88 22.74
C ASP A 72 -16.57 11.34 23.23
N ALA A 73 -16.47 12.32 22.32
CA ALA A 73 -16.62 13.75 22.60
C ALA A 73 -18.10 14.16 22.76
N GLY A 74 -18.74 13.63 23.81
CA GLY A 74 -19.93 14.13 24.49
C GLY A 74 -20.97 14.95 23.73
N ALA A 75 -21.82 14.32 22.90
CA ALA A 75 -23.27 14.59 22.78
C ALA A 75 -23.91 13.85 21.58
N GLU A 76 -25.12 13.35 21.83
CA GLU A 76 -26.11 12.71 20.94
C GLU A 76 -25.75 11.37 20.28
N ASP A 77 -26.77 10.51 20.24
CA ASP A 77 -26.80 9.05 20.20
C ASP A 77 -25.60 8.35 19.54
N LEU A 78 -24.78 7.69 20.37
CA LEU A 78 -23.67 6.84 19.96
C LEU A 78 -24.08 5.84 18.86
N ALA A 79 -25.34 5.37 18.87
CA ALA A 79 -25.85 4.45 17.87
C ALA A 79 -25.95 5.07 16.47
N ASP A 80 -26.25 6.36 16.35
CA ASP A 80 -26.33 7.06 15.05
C ASP A 80 -24.93 7.35 14.52
N ARG A 81 -23.99 7.70 15.39
CA ARG A 81 -22.60 7.89 14.99
C ARG A 81 -21.91 6.58 14.61
N VAL A 82 -22.15 5.49 15.33
CA VAL A 82 -21.68 4.14 14.94
C VAL A 82 -22.28 3.72 13.59
N ARG A 83 -23.57 3.98 13.35
CA ARG A 83 -24.21 3.72 12.03
C ARG A 83 -23.59 4.55 10.92
N SER A 84 -23.29 5.82 11.16
CA SER A 84 -22.57 6.68 10.21
C SER A 84 -21.18 6.12 9.88
N LEU A 85 -20.43 5.71 10.90
CA LEU A 85 -19.10 5.12 10.76
C LEU A 85 -19.14 3.80 9.98
N GLN A 86 -20.07 2.91 10.31
CA GLN A 86 -20.32 1.67 9.58
C GLN A 86 -20.71 1.93 8.12
N ARG A 87 -21.48 2.99 7.85
CA ARG A 87 -21.82 3.39 6.49
C ARG A 87 -20.60 3.85 5.73
N ARG A 88 -19.77 4.72 6.32
CA ARG A 88 -18.52 5.22 5.72
C ARG A 88 -17.54 4.07 5.43
N VAL A 89 -17.42 3.09 6.33
CA VAL A 89 -16.63 1.86 6.09
C VAL A 89 -17.22 1.02 4.95
N ARG A 90 -18.53 0.79 4.95
CA ARG A 90 -19.21 0.02 3.89
C ARG A 90 -19.08 0.68 2.52
N ASP A 91 -19.15 2.00 2.48
CA ASP A 91 -19.08 2.79 1.27
C ASP A 91 -17.60 3.04 0.83
N GLY A 92 -16.63 2.55 1.60
CA GLY A 92 -15.19 2.63 1.31
C GLY A 92 -14.59 4.02 1.48
N GLU A 93 -15.30 4.93 2.15
CA GLU A 93 -14.84 6.28 2.49
C GLU A 93 -13.80 6.25 3.63
N ILE A 94 -13.86 5.20 4.45
CA ILE A 94 -12.85 4.81 5.43
C ILE A 94 -12.59 3.32 5.18
N ALA A 95 -11.34 2.89 5.27
CA ALA A 95 -11.00 1.47 5.12
C ALA A 95 -10.65 0.81 6.46
#